data_AF-A0A355YNL1-F1
#
_entry.id   AF-A0A355YNL1-F1
#
_cell.length_a   1.000
_cell.length_b   1.000
_cell.length_c   1.000
_cell.angle_alpha   90.00
_cell.angle_beta   90.00
_cell.angle_gamma   90.00
#
_symmetry.space_group_name_H-M   'P 1'
#
loop_
_entity.id
_entity.type
_entity.pdbx_description
1 polymer ?
#
loop_
_entity_poly.entity_id
_entity_poly.type
_entity_poly.pdbx_seq_one_letter_code
_entity_poly.pdbx_strand_id
1 'polypeptide(L)'
;MRERLLETTASFVIVRKPGKGWDMRWYRKLYMGPNAEHNISIIREKADAGFGMVSVYYITLSSAPGNLLDIFHNGMLKNPLFVKNQCMDVVGVAQGRQEARDLAGTILLDLYSRTGGFDVRSFFKDQDFKAD
;
A
#
# COMPACT_ATOMS: atom_id res chain seq x y z
N MET A 1 -7.11 -41.37 -20.00
CA MET A 1 -6.02 -40.75 -19.20
C MET A 1 -5.37 -39.64 -20.04
N ARG A 2 -5.99 -38.46 -20.12
CA ARG A 2 -5.46 -37.22 -20.72
C ARG A 2 -6.52 -36.13 -20.52
N GLU A 3 -6.63 -35.61 -19.30
CA GLU A 3 -7.58 -34.53 -18.99
C GLU A 3 -7.21 -33.85 -17.66
N ARG A 4 -5.92 -33.54 -17.48
CA ARG A 4 -5.43 -32.91 -16.24
C ARG A 4 -4.33 -31.88 -16.51
N LEU A 5 -4.50 -31.07 -17.56
CA LEU A 5 -3.50 -30.07 -17.97
C LEU A 5 -4.06 -28.72 -18.45
N LEU A 6 -5.36 -28.42 -18.22
CA LEU A 6 -5.94 -27.13 -18.63
C LEU A 6 -6.51 -26.26 -17.51
N GLU A 7 -6.54 -26.72 -16.25
CA GLU A 7 -7.06 -25.90 -15.15
C GLU A 7 -6.02 -24.94 -14.53
N THR A 8 -4.74 -25.05 -14.89
CA THR A 8 -3.67 -24.28 -14.23
C THR A 8 -3.35 -22.93 -14.89
N THR A 9 -3.95 -22.60 -16.04
CA THR A 9 -3.57 -21.40 -16.81
C THR A 9 -4.61 -20.28 -16.76
N ALA A 10 -5.83 -20.53 -16.28
CA ALA A 10 -6.93 -19.57 -16.34
C ALA A 10 -6.96 -18.52 -15.20
N SER A 11 -6.12 -18.65 -14.16
CA SER A 11 -6.18 -17.74 -12.99
C SER A 11 -5.23 -16.53 -13.05
N PHE A 12 -4.45 -16.36 -14.13
CA PHE A 12 -3.26 -15.49 -14.07
C PHE A 12 -3.39 -14.09 -14.68
N VAL A 13 -4.56 -13.71 -15.16
CA VAL A 13 -4.83 -12.31 -15.51
C VAL A 13 -6.09 -11.89 -14.78
N ILE A 14 -5.91 -11.27 -13.61
CA ILE A 14 -6.97 -10.43 -13.03
C ILE A 14 -7.14 -9.27 -14.01
N VAL A 15 -8.01 -9.45 -15.02
CA VAL A 15 -8.53 -8.35 -15.82
C VAL A 15 -9.42 -7.56 -14.88
N ARG A 16 -8.86 -6.51 -14.27
CA ARG A 16 -9.63 -5.62 -13.39
C ARG A 16 -10.71 -4.94 -14.22
N LYS A 17 -11.94 -4.94 -13.70
CA LYS A 17 -13.06 -4.25 -14.33
C LYS A 17 -12.75 -2.74 -14.40
N PRO A 18 -13.06 -2.06 -15.52
CA PRO A 18 -12.96 -0.61 -15.59
C PRO A 18 -13.83 0.02 -14.47
N GLY A 19 -13.22 0.89 -13.65
CA GLY A 19 -13.90 1.62 -12.58
C GLY A 19 -13.79 1.03 -11.17
N LYS A 20 -13.11 -0.11 -10.95
CA LYS A 20 -12.78 -0.60 -9.60
C LYS A 20 -11.31 -0.28 -9.28
N GLY A 21 -11.08 0.45 -8.18
CA GLY A 21 -9.75 0.86 -7.72
C GLY A 21 -8.81 -0.27 -7.37
N TRP A 22 -7.71 0.09 -6.70
CA TRP A 22 -6.81 -0.90 -6.12
C TRP A 22 -7.50 -1.58 -4.93
N ASP A 23 -7.26 -2.89 -4.72
CA ASP A 23 -7.71 -3.61 -3.51
C ASP A 23 -6.84 -3.16 -2.33
N MET A 24 -6.95 -1.87 -2.04
CA MET A 24 -6.12 -1.10 -1.14
C MET A 24 -6.87 -0.93 0.16
N ARG A 25 -6.19 -1.27 1.26
CA ARG A 25 -6.73 -1.14 2.59
C ARG A 25 -5.92 -0.09 3.32
N TRP A 26 -6.62 0.86 3.92
CA TRP A 26 -6.03 1.98 4.62
C TRP A 26 -6.03 1.71 6.11
N TYR A 27 -4.88 1.91 6.76
CA TYR A 27 -4.79 1.87 8.21
C TYR A 27 -5.73 2.93 8.81
N ARG A 28 -6.55 2.54 9.79
CA ARG A 28 -7.56 3.41 10.40
C ARG A 28 -6.97 4.67 11.03
N LYS A 29 -5.74 4.58 11.53
CA LYS A 29 -4.97 5.71 12.09
C LYS A 29 -3.84 6.11 11.13
N LEU A 30 -4.17 6.24 9.85
CA LEU A 30 -3.26 6.51 8.75
C LEU A 30 -2.24 7.60 9.12
N TYR A 31 -0.95 7.30 8.97
CA TYR A 31 0.10 8.31 9.13
C TYR A 31 0.12 9.19 7.89
N MET A 32 0.08 10.50 8.08
CA MET A 32 0.05 11.45 6.97
C MET A 32 1.24 12.39 7.08
N GLY A 33 1.96 12.55 5.98
CA GLY A 33 2.93 13.62 5.86
C GLY A 33 2.21 14.97 5.78
N PRO A 34 2.88 16.07 6.16
CA PRO A 34 2.22 17.38 6.31
C PRO A 34 1.49 17.85 5.05
N ASN A 35 2.08 17.62 3.86
CA ASN A 35 1.44 18.03 2.61
C ASN A 35 0.36 17.04 2.15
N ALA A 36 0.51 15.75 2.45
CA ALA A 36 -0.50 14.74 2.13
C ALA A 36 -1.78 14.90 2.95
N GLU A 37 -1.67 15.32 4.22
CA GLU A 37 -2.81 15.53 5.11
C GLU A 37 -3.82 16.52 4.52
N HIS A 38 -3.34 17.61 3.91
CA HIS A 38 -4.20 18.62 3.28
C HIS A 38 -4.97 18.09 2.05
N ASN A 39 -4.49 17.01 1.42
CA ASN A 39 -5.03 16.46 0.18
C ASN A 39 -5.63 15.05 0.33
N ILE A 40 -5.78 14.54 1.56
CA ILE A 40 -6.08 13.12 1.80
C ILE A 40 -7.39 12.65 1.16
N SER A 41 -8.43 13.49 1.13
CA SER A 41 -9.70 13.20 0.48
C SER A 41 -9.55 12.96 -1.02
N ILE A 42 -8.81 13.84 -1.71
CA ILE A 42 -8.51 13.71 -3.14
C ILE A 42 -7.62 12.50 -3.40
N ILE A 43 -6.64 12.25 -2.52
CA ILE A 43 -5.73 11.09 -2.67
C ILE A 43 -6.52 9.78 -2.61
N ARG A 44 -7.45 9.64 -1.66
CA ARG A 44 -8.34 8.47 -1.55
C ARG A 44 -9.26 8.34 -2.77
N GLU A 45 -9.96 9.41 -3.13
CA GLU A 45 -10.83 9.43 -4.32
C GLU A 45 -10.09 8.98 -5.59
N LYS A 46 -8.85 9.50 -5.79
CA LYS A 46 -8.02 9.10 -6.93
C LYS A 46 -7.57 7.65 -6.83
N ALA A 47 -7.18 7.17 -5.66
CA ALA A 47 -6.79 5.77 -5.45
C ALA A 47 -7.95 4.80 -5.75
N ASP A 48 -9.15 5.11 -5.25
CA ASP A 48 -10.37 4.32 -5.44
C ASP A 48 -10.82 4.32 -6.91
N ALA A 49 -10.59 5.42 -7.62
CA ALA A 49 -10.82 5.52 -9.06
C ALA A 49 -9.66 4.94 -9.91
N GLY A 50 -8.57 4.46 -9.29
CA GLY A 50 -7.43 3.88 -9.98
C GLY A 50 -6.48 4.89 -10.64
N PHE A 51 -6.56 6.17 -10.29
CA PHE A 51 -5.74 7.24 -10.83
C PHE A 51 -4.51 7.54 -9.96
N GLY A 52 -3.38 7.81 -10.63
CA GLY A 52 -2.17 8.31 -9.98
C GLY A 52 -2.14 9.83 -9.83
N MET A 53 -1.21 10.32 -9.01
CA MET A 53 -0.94 11.74 -8.76
C MET A 53 0.58 11.94 -8.77
N VAL A 54 1.06 13.03 -9.37
CA VAL A 54 2.50 13.24 -9.67
C VAL A 54 3.41 13.25 -8.43
N SER A 55 2.86 13.58 -7.27
CA SER A 55 3.64 13.80 -6.05
C SER A 55 3.31 12.82 -4.93
N VAL A 56 2.44 11.83 -5.13
CA VAL A 56 1.94 11.00 -4.01
C VAL A 56 2.73 9.71 -3.88
N TYR A 57 3.16 9.45 -2.65
CA TYR A 57 3.84 8.24 -2.23
C TYR A 57 3.01 7.50 -1.18
N TYR A 58 2.96 6.18 -1.31
CA TYR A 58 2.39 5.28 -0.31
C TYR A 58 3.50 4.59 0.47
N ILE A 59 3.23 4.40 1.75
CA ILE A 59 4.02 3.62 2.69
C ILE A 59 3.15 2.43 3.11
N THR A 60 3.62 1.22 2.83
CA THR A 60 2.89 -0.01 3.14
C THR A 60 3.71 -0.93 4.02
N LEU A 61 3.06 -1.94 4.60
CA LEU A 61 3.80 -3.10 5.10
C LEU A 61 4.64 -3.68 3.98
N SER A 62 5.83 -4.21 4.29
CA SER A 62 6.68 -4.73 3.22
C SER A 62 6.11 -6.00 2.60
N SER A 63 6.13 -6.02 1.27
CA SER A 63 5.86 -7.19 0.43
C SER A 63 6.94 -8.27 0.56
N ALA A 64 8.16 -7.89 0.94
CA ALA A 64 9.29 -8.80 1.08
C ALA A 64 9.44 -9.28 2.54
N PRO A 65 9.63 -10.60 2.78
CA PRO A 65 9.92 -11.11 4.12
C PRO A 65 11.17 -10.47 4.72
N GLY A 66 11.11 -10.12 6.01
CA GLY A 66 12.25 -9.54 6.75
C GLY A 66 12.40 -8.02 6.59
N ASN A 67 11.72 -7.39 5.63
CA ASN A 67 11.70 -5.94 5.47
C ASN A 67 10.60 -5.29 6.34
N LEU A 68 10.80 -4.01 6.68
CA LEU A 68 9.91 -3.27 7.57
C LEU A 68 8.72 -2.66 6.81
N LEU A 69 9.02 -1.73 5.91
CA LEU A 69 8.03 -0.96 5.14
C LEU A 69 8.49 -0.85 3.69
N ASP A 70 7.54 -0.79 2.76
CA ASP A 70 7.79 -0.40 1.37
C ASP A 70 7.36 1.06 1.18
N ILE A 71 8.12 1.82 0.38
CA ILE A 71 7.79 3.18 -0.02
C ILE A 71 7.77 3.23 -1.55
N PHE A 72 6.66 3.62 -2.15
CA PHE A 72 6.55 3.71 -3.60
C PHE A 72 5.67 4.87 -4.06
N HIS A 73 5.97 5.38 -5.25
CA HIS A 73 5.16 6.41 -5.91
C HIS A 73 3.88 5.78 -6.47
N ASN A 74 2.71 6.42 -6.32
CA ASN A 74 1.44 5.82 -6.73
C ASN A 74 1.34 5.51 -8.24
N GLY A 75 2.12 6.19 -9.08
CA GLY A 75 2.25 5.90 -10.50
C GLY A 75 2.75 4.48 -10.81
N MET A 76 3.44 3.84 -9.86
CA MET A 76 3.88 2.44 -9.95
C MET A 76 2.69 1.47 -10.03
N LEU A 77 1.51 1.87 -9.54
CA LEU A 77 0.30 1.05 -9.60
C LEU A 77 -0.16 0.82 -11.06
N LYS A 78 0.28 1.63 -12.02
CA LYS A 78 0.02 1.35 -13.44
C LYS A 78 0.77 0.12 -13.97
N ASN A 79 1.79 -0.37 -13.25
CA ASN A 79 2.54 -1.55 -13.64
C ASN A 79 1.87 -2.82 -13.06
N PRO A 80 1.33 -3.72 -13.90
CA PRO A 80 0.65 -4.93 -13.42
C PRO A 80 1.55 -5.87 -12.61
N LEU A 81 2.85 -5.97 -12.97
CA LEU A 81 3.80 -6.81 -12.25
C LEU A 81 4.11 -6.25 -10.86
N PHE A 82 4.15 -4.93 -10.72
CA PHE A 82 4.33 -4.28 -9.43
C PHE A 82 3.12 -4.56 -8.54
N VAL A 83 1.92 -4.26 -9.02
CA VAL A 83 0.65 -4.43 -8.29
C VAL A 83 0.45 -5.86 -7.82
N LYS A 84 0.83 -6.84 -8.64
CA LYS A 84 0.68 -8.25 -8.31
C LYS A 84 1.51 -8.68 -7.10
N ASN A 85 2.67 -8.05 -6.89
CA ASN A 85 3.62 -8.42 -5.85
C ASN A 85 3.60 -7.44 -4.67
N GLN A 86 3.02 -6.26 -4.84
CA GLN A 86 3.01 -5.20 -3.83
C GLN A 86 1.93 -5.45 -2.76
N CYS A 87 2.29 -5.25 -1.50
CA CYS A 87 1.32 -5.20 -0.41
C CYS A 87 0.51 -3.90 -0.51
N MET A 88 -0.82 -4.00 -0.43
CA MET A 88 -1.75 -2.87 -0.57
C MET A 88 -2.33 -2.39 0.76
N ASP A 89 -1.69 -2.78 1.88
CA ASP A 89 -2.00 -2.30 3.22
C ASP A 89 -1.22 -1.02 3.51
N VAL A 90 -1.87 0.12 3.24
CA VAL A 90 -1.28 1.46 3.36
C VAL A 90 -1.33 1.91 4.81
N VAL A 91 -0.15 2.08 5.39
CA VAL A 91 0.02 2.61 6.76
C VAL A 91 0.34 4.10 6.74
N GLY A 92 0.87 4.63 5.64
CA GLY A 92 1.12 6.06 5.51
C GLY A 92 1.09 6.62 4.10
N VAL A 93 0.88 7.92 4.01
CA VAL A 93 0.82 8.67 2.75
C VAL A 93 1.62 9.95 2.89
N ALA A 94 2.41 10.27 1.87
CA ALA A 94 3.20 11.48 1.82
C ALA A 94 3.13 12.12 0.44
N GLN A 95 3.31 13.45 0.39
CA GLN A 95 3.46 14.18 -0.85
C GLN A 95 4.92 14.58 -1.07
N GLY A 96 5.59 13.84 -1.94
CA GLY A 96 7.00 14.00 -2.25
C GLY A 96 7.88 12.92 -1.61
N ARG A 97 8.99 12.62 -2.28
CA ARG A 97 9.88 11.53 -1.89
C ARG A 97 10.54 11.75 -0.53
N GLN A 98 10.92 12.99 -0.22
CA GLN A 98 11.58 13.30 1.06
C GLN A 98 10.59 13.16 2.22
N GLU A 99 9.40 13.75 2.11
CA GLU A 99 8.32 13.59 3.09
C GLU A 99 7.99 12.12 3.34
N ALA A 100 7.98 11.28 2.29
CA ALA A 100 7.75 9.85 2.44
C ALA A 100 8.83 9.15 3.27
N ARG A 101 10.10 9.54 3.11
CA ARG A 101 11.22 8.99 3.90
C ARG A 101 11.11 9.42 5.36
N ASP A 102 10.83 10.70 5.60
CA ASP A 102 10.71 11.25 6.94
C ASP A 102 9.53 10.58 7.68
N LEU A 103 8.39 10.45 6.99
CA LEU A 103 7.21 9.78 7.53
C LEU A 103 7.46 8.29 7.84
N ALA A 104 8.21 7.58 7.00
CA ALA A 104 8.60 6.20 7.29
C ALA A 104 9.47 6.10 8.55
N GLY A 105 10.39 7.05 8.74
CA GLY A 105 11.17 7.18 9.97
C GLY A 105 10.29 7.40 11.20
N THR A 106 9.29 8.28 11.09
CA THR A 106 8.30 8.52 12.16
C THR A 106 7.50 7.27 12.51
N ILE A 107 7.02 6.53 11.51
CA ILE A 107 6.28 5.28 11.72
C ILE A 107 7.14 4.26 12.48
N LEU A 108 8.39 4.07 12.05
CA LEU A 108 9.29 3.10 12.70
C LEU A 108 9.69 3.53 14.11
N LEU A 109 9.86 4.83 14.36
CA LEU A 109 10.14 5.33 15.70
C LEU A 109 8.95 5.16 16.64
N ASP A 110 7.72 5.39 16.18
CA ASP A 110 6.49 5.16 16.97
C ASP A 110 6.31 3.66 17.29
N LEU A 111 6.55 2.79 16.30
CA LEU A 111 6.58 1.33 16.50
C LEU A 111 7.59 0.94 17.59
N TYR A 112 8.84 1.40 17.46
CA TYR A 112 9.91 1.09 18.41
C TYR A 112 9.60 1.62 19.81
N SER A 113 9.09 2.84 19.91
CA SER A 113 8.76 3.48 21.19
C SER A 113 7.66 2.72 21.94
N ARG A 114 6.73 2.05 21.22
CA ARG A 114 5.62 1.31 21.82
C ARG A 114 5.93 -0.16 22.11
N THR A 115 6.83 -0.76 21.34
CA THR A 115 7.05 -2.22 21.37
C THR A 115 8.45 -2.62 21.82
N GLY A 116 9.42 -1.70 21.81
CA GLY A 116 10.83 -1.99 22.05
C GLY A 116 11.53 -2.71 20.89
N GLY A 117 10.87 -2.87 19.75
CA GLY A 117 11.40 -3.58 18.58
C GLY A 117 10.78 -3.13 17.26
N PHE A 118 10.99 -3.91 16.20
CA PHE A 118 10.55 -3.59 14.84
C PHE A 118 9.64 -4.68 14.25
N ASP A 119 8.84 -5.35 15.09
CA ASP A 119 7.85 -6.30 14.59
C ASP A 119 6.63 -5.56 14.01
N VAL A 120 6.79 -5.10 12.76
CA VAL A 120 5.79 -4.34 12.02
C VAL A 120 4.50 -5.15 11.84
N ARG A 121 4.59 -6.46 11.61
CA ARG A 121 3.43 -7.32 11.33
C ARG A 121 2.58 -7.57 12.55
N SER A 122 3.20 -7.69 13.73
CA SER A 122 2.44 -7.81 14.99
C SER A 122 1.82 -6.47 15.42
N PHE A 123 2.45 -5.35 15.04
CA PHE A 123 1.96 -4.01 15.37
C PHE A 123 0.76 -3.57 14.55
N PHE A 124 0.79 -3.78 13.22
CA PHE A 124 -0.32 -3.47 12.33
C PHE A 124 -1.17 -4.72 12.06
N LYS A 125 -2.30 -4.86 12.76
CA LYS A 125 -3.16 -6.04 12.64
C LYS A 125 -4.17 -5.88 11.52
N ASP A 126 -4.61 -6.99 10.96
CA ASP A 126 -5.57 -7.01 9.84
C ASP A 126 -6.85 -6.19 10.10
N GLN A 127 -7.40 -6.29 11.32
CA GLN A 127 -8.59 -5.52 11.76
C GLN A 127 -8.40 -3.99 11.76
N ASP A 128 -7.15 -3.53 11.80
CA ASP A 128 -6.82 -2.11 11.84
C ASP A 128 -6.90 -1.46 10.45
N PHE A 129 -7.14 -2.25 9.40
CA PHE A 129 -7.30 -1.77 8.03
C PHE A 129 -8.77 -1.73 7.62
N LYS A 130 -9.08 -0.86 6.66
CA LYS A 130 -10.37 -0.79 5.97
C LYS A 130 -10.18 -0.51 4.48
N ALA A 131 -10.99 -1.14 3.64
CA ALA A 131 -11.22 -0.60 2.30
C ALA A 131 -12.02 0.70 2.45
N ASP A 132 -11.68 1.71 1.64
CA ASP A 132 -12.49 2.93 1.53
C ASP A 132 -13.58 2.77 0.46
#